data_AF-A0A7C9A498-F1
#
_entry.id   AF-A0A7C9A498-F1
#
_cell.length_a   1.000
_cell.length_b   1.000
_cell.length_c   1.000
_cell.angle_alpha   90.00
_cell.angle_beta   90.00
_cell.angle_gamma   90.00
#
_symmetry.space_group_name_H-M   'P 1'
#
loop_
_entity.id
_entity.type
_entity.pdbx_description
1 polymer ?
#
loop_
_entity_poly.entity_id
_entity_poly.type
_entity_poly.pdbx_seq_one_letter_code
_entity_poly.pdbx_strand_id
1 'polypeptide(L)'
;MHTSKLYGRLSELLGISDHLVLLNFIVSKIATNLKCYTESEEVIEHTLSLFLELASGYMTGKLLLKLDTVNFIISNHTREHFPFLEEHRCSRSRTTFYYTIGWLIFMEDSHVKFKSSMEPLLKVFIALESTPDAMFRTDTVKYSLIGLMRDLRGIAKATNSRRTYGLLFDWLYPTHMPLLLRGISHWADTPEVLPSMTTIMSFVVFLVVSE
;
A
#
# COMPACT_ATOMS: atom_id res chain seq x y z
N MET A 1 11.96 4.98 -20.94
CA MET A 1 12.11 4.47 -22.33
C MET A 1 11.46 3.11 -22.56
N HIS A 2 11.28 2.25 -21.55
CA HIS A 2 10.67 0.90 -21.71
C HIS A 2 9.15 0.91 -21.93
N THR A 3 8.42 1.77 -21.21
CA THR A 3 6.95 1.80 -21.24
C THR A 3 6.38 2.19 -22.60
N SER A 4 6.97 3.19 -23.29
CA SER A 4 6.52 3.64 -24.62
C SER A 4 6.63 2.55 -25.70
N LYS A 5 7.67 1.69 -25.65
CA LYS A 5 7.81 0.53 -26.56
C LYS A 5 6.79 -0.57 -26.25
N LEU A 6 6.54 -0.82 -24.95
CA LEU A 6 5.50 -1.77 -24.51
C LEU A 6 4.11 -1.32 -24.98
N TYR A 7 3.77 -0.04 -24.82
CA TYR A 7 2.51 0.54 -25.28
C TYR A 7 2.33 0.40 -26.79
N GLY A 8 3.37 0.70 -27.58
CA GLY A 8 3.33 0.52 -29.03
C GLY A 8 3.04 -0.93 -29.42
N ARG A 9 3.78 -1.88 -28.83
CA ARG A 9 3.60 -3.31 -29.10
C ARG A 9 2.21 -3.82 -28.72
N LEU A 10 1.69 -3.41 -27.55
CA LEU A 10 0.37 -3.81 -27.08
C LEU A 10 -0.76 -3.18 -27.90
N SER A 11 -0.59 -1.92 -28.31
CA SER A 11 -1.52 -1.23 -29.21
C SER A 11 -1.64 -1.97 -30.55
N GLU A 12 -0.51 -2.37 -31.13
CA GLU A 12 -0.45 -3.18 -32.37
C GLU A 12 -1.10 -4.56 -32.20
N LEU A 13 -0.78 -5.28 -31.12
CA LEU A 13 -1.28 -6.64 -30.89
C LEU A 13 -2.77 -6.70 -30.55
N LEU A 14 -3.28 -5.70 -29.80
CA LEU A 14 -4.66 -5.67 -29.33
C LEU A 14 -5.58 -4.87 -30.28
N GLY A 15 -5.03 -4.15 -31.25
CA GLY A 15 -5.78 -3.25 -32.12
C GLY A 15 -6.37 -2.05 -31.38
N ILE A 16 -5.81 -1.67 -30.23
CA ILE A 16 -6.30 -0.57 -29.39
C ILE A 16 -5.44 0.66 -29.61
N SER A 17 -5.97 1.67 -30.29
CA SER A 17 -5.31 2.96 -30.50
C SER A 17 -5.55 3.96 -29.36
N ASP A 18 -6.66 3.79 -28.62
CA ASP A 18 -6.98 4.64 -27.47
C ASP A 18 -6.11 4.29 -26.26
N HIS A 19 -5.25 5.23 -25.87
CA HIS A 19 -4.32 5.05 -24.77
C HIS A 19 -5.01 4.82 -23.41
N LEU A 20 -6.17 5.43 -23.15
CA LEU A 20 -6.89 5.26 -21.89
C LEU A 20 -7.55 3.88 -21.83
N VAL A 21 -8.10 3.39 -22.94
CA VAL A 21 -8.63 2.03 -23.05
C VAL A 21 -7.52 1.00 -22.84
N LEU A 22 -6.35 1.22 -23.45
CA LEU A 22 -5.20 0.34 -23.28
C LEU A 22 -4.70 0.35 -21.83
N LEU A 23 -4.64 1.52 -21.19
CA LEU A 23 -4.28 1.62 -19.77
C LEU A 23 -5.27 0.88 -18.88
N ASN A 24 -6.57 1.00 -19.15
CA ASN A 24 -7.60 0.26 -18.43
C ASN A 24 -7.46 -1.25 -18.59
N PHE A 25 -7.14 -1.73 -19.79
CA PHE A 25 -6.86 -3.14 -20.05
C PHE A 25 -5.67 -3.63 -19.21
N ILE A 26 -4.55 -2.88 -19.22
CA ILE A 26 -3.35 -3.20 -18.45
C ILE A 26 -3.67 -3.27 -16.95
N VAL A 27 -4.35 -2.27 -16.40
CA VAL A 27 -4.68 -2.23 -14.97
C VAL A 27 -5.67 -3.32 -14.59
N SER A 28 -6.62 -3.67 -15.47
CA SER A 28 -7.52 -4.79 -15.25
C SER A 28 -6.78 -6.12 -15.16
N LYS A 29 -5.71 -6.29 -15.96
CA LYS A 29 -4.81 -7.45 -15.84
C LYS A 29 -3.96 -7.40 -14.58
N ILE A 30 -3.44 -6.24 -14.18
CA ILE A 30 -2.77 -6.07 -12.89
C ILE A 30 -3.70 -6.51 -11.75
N ALA A 31 -4.93 -6.01 -11.70
CA ALA A 31 -5.91 -6.39 -10.69
C ALA A 31 -6.20 -7.90 -10.69
N THR A 32 -6.33 -8.50 -11.88
CA THR A 32 -6.53 -9.95 -12.03
C THR A 32 -5.35 -10.75 -11.50
N ASN A 33 -4.12 -10.33 -11.81
CA ASN A 33 -2.91 -11.01 -11.36
C ASN A 33 -2.80 -11.00 -9.84
N LEU A 34 -3.02 -9.82 -9.22
CA LEU A 34 -3.00 -9.66 -7.76
C LEU A 34 -4.12 -10.46 -7.06
N LYS A 35 -5.22 -10.75 -7.75
CA LYS A 35 -6.35 -11.55 -7.23
C LYS A 35 -6.15 -13.05 -7.35
N CYS A 36 -5.64 -13.51 -8.49
CA CYS A 36 -5.73 -14.92 -8.88
C CYS A 36 -4.40 -15.67 -8.84
N TYR A 37 -3.25 -14.98 -8.85
CA TYR A 37 -1.93 -15.61 -8.95
C TYR A 37 -1.13 -15.47 -7.65
N THR A 38 -1.82 -15.56 -6.52
CA THR A 38 -1.26 -15.29 -5.19
C THR A 38 -0.17 -16.27 -4.76
N GLU A 39 -0.11 -17.45 -5.40
CA GLU A 39 0.91 -18.47 -5.15
C GLU A 39 2.22 -18.22 -5.91
N SER A 40 2.21 -17.36 -6.94
CA SER A 40 3.39 -17.07 -7.76
C SER A 40 4.01 -15.72 -7.39
N GLU A 41 5.03 -15.76 -6.52
CA GLU A 41 5.76 -14.57 -6.08
C GLU A 41 6.34 -13.78 -7.27
N GLU A 42 6.87 -14.49 -8.27
CA GLU A 42 7.43 -13.90 -9.48
C GLU A 42 6.37 -13.10 -10.26
N VAL A 43 5.16 -13.67 -10.46
CA VAL A 43 4.07 -12.98 -11.16
C VAL A 43 3.63 -11.75 -10.38
N ILE A 44 3.51 -11.85 -9.05
CA ILE A 44 3.14 -10.71 -8.20
C ILE A 44 4.21 -9.62 -8.26
N GLU A 45 5.49 -9.97 -8.17
CA GLU A 45 6.59 -9.00 -8.21
C GLU A 45 6.63 -8.23 -9.54
N HIS A 46 6.58 -8.93 -10.67
CA HIS A 46 6.55 -8.28 -11.99
C HIS A 46 5.28 -7.44 -12.19
N THR A 47 4.14 -7.93 -11.70
CA THR A 47 2.86 -7.20 -11.75
C THR A 47 2.95 -5.89 -10.99
N LEU A 48 3.50 -5.92 -9.77
CA LEU A 48 3.66 -4.73 -8.93
C LEU A 48 4.74 -3.79 -9.47
N SER A 49 5.82 -4.32 -10.05
CA SER A 49 6.84 -3.49 -10.68
C SER A 49 6.25 -2.70 -11.85
N LEU A 50 5.47 -3.35 -12.72
CA LEU A 50 4.74 -2.67 -13.79
C LEU A 50 3.77 -1.63 -13.22
N PHE A 51 2.99 -1.99 -12.20
CA PHE A 51 2.03 -1.06 -11.63
C PHE A 51 2.71 0.18 -11.04
N LEU A 52 3.85 0.01 -10.36
CA LEU A 52 4.65 1.09 -9.80
C LEU A 52 5.23 2.00 -10.88
N GLU A 53 5.75 1.44 -11.98
CA GLU A 53 6.23 2.24 -13.12
C GLU A 53 5.11 3.12 -13.69
N LEU A 54 3.89 2.60 -13.77
CA LEU A 54 2.72 3.35 -14.25
C LEU A 54 2.28 4.44 -13.25
N ALA A 55 2.22 4.10 -11.96
CA ALA A 55 1.73 5.00 -10.91
C ALA A 55 2.69 6.15 -10.58
N SER A 56 4.00 5.89 -10.65
CA SER A 56 5.03 6.89 -10.32
C SER A 56 5.21 7.97 -11.41
N GLY A 57 4.75 7.72 -12.64
CA GLY A 57 4.74 8.73 -13.70
C GLY A 57 3.61 9.74 -13.53
N TYR A 58 3.90 11.04 -13.37
CA TYR A 58 2.88 12.06 -13.07
C TYR A 58 1.67 12.05 -14.03
N MET A 59 1.92 12.10 -15.34
CA MET A 59 0.84 12.11 -16.34
C MET A 59 0.07 10.78 -16.38
N THR A 60 0.79 9.65 -16.31
CA THR A 60 0.18 8.32 -16.31
C THR A 60 -0.65 8.09 -15.04
N GLY A 61 -0.16 8.48 -13.87
CA GLY A 61 -0.89 8.44 -12.61
C GLY A 61 -2.17 9.27 -12.64
N LYS A 62 -2.16 10.48 -13.24
CA LYS A 62 -3.38 11.28 -13.44
C LYS A 62 -4.40 10.58 -14.34
N LEU A 63 -3.95 9.82 -15.33
CA LEU A 63 -4.84 9.01 -16.18
C LEU A 63 -5.35 7.77 -15.43
N LEU A 64 -4.49 7.10 -14.66
CA LEU A 64 -4.85 5.95 -13.82
C LEU A 64 -6.00 6.29 -12.87
N LEU A 65 -5.96 7.46 -12.22
CA LEU A 65 -7.01 7.90 -11.30
C LEU A 65 -8.39 8.10 -11.95
N LYS A 66 -8.47 8.17 -13.29
CA LYS A 66 -9.75 8.21 -14.02
C LYS A 66 -10.37 6.83 -14.22
N LEU A 67 -9.65 5.75 -13.90
CA LEU A 67 -10.08 4.38 -14.16
C LEU A 67 -10.77 3.80 -12.93
N ASP A 68 -11.97 3.23 -13.12
CA ASP A 68 -12.73 2.59 -12.05
C ASP A 68 -11.96 1.46 -11.37
N THR A 69 -11.17 0.70 -12.14
CA THR A 69 -10.32 -0.36 -11.59
C THR A 69 -9.28 0.18 -10.61
N VAL A 70 -8.70 1.35 -10.88
CA VAL A 70 -7.73 1.98 -9.98
C VAL A 70 -8.42 2.48 -8.72
N ASN A 71 -9.56 3.16 -8.87
CA ASN A 71 -10.35 3.61 -7.73
C ASN A 71 -10.81 2.43 -6.86
N PHE A 72 -11.20 1.32 -7.48
CA PHE A 72 -11.52 0.08 -6.78
C PHE A 72 -10.32 -0.46 -5.98
N ILE A 73 -9.12 -0.52 -6.57
CA ILE A 73 -7.90 -0.94 -5.87
C ILE A 73 -7.63 -0.04 -4.66
N ILE A 74 -7.71 1.29 -4.85
CA ILE A 74 -7.46 2.28 -3.78
C ILE A 74 -8.50 2.18 -2.67
N SER A 75 -9.77 1.91 -2.97
CA SER A 75 -10.80 1.80 -1.93
C SER A 75 -10.89 0.43 -1.25
N ASN A 76 -10.38 -0.63 -1.89
CA ASN A 76 -10.57 -2.02 -1.45
C ASN A 76 -9.25 -2.80 -1.33
N HIS A 77 -8.17 -2.16 -0.88
CA HIS A 77 -6.84 -2.79 -0.75
C HIS A 77 -6.73 -3.72 0.48
N THR A 78 -7.61 -4.70 0.60
CA THR A 78 -7.63 -5.69 1.70
C THR A 78 -7.39 -7.10 1.18
N ARG A 79 -7.04 -8.04 2.08
CA ARG A 79 -6.90 -9.47 1.74
C ARG A 79 -8.15 -10.10 1.12
N GLU A 80 -9.33 -9.58 1.44
CA GLU A 80 -10.61 -10.02 0.85
C GLU A 80 -10.64 -9.81 -0.68
N HIS A 81 -10.05 -8.70 -1.14
CA HIS A 81 -10.02 -8.33 -2.55
C HIS A 81 -8.69 -8.63 -3.22
N PHE A 82 -7.61 -8.79 -2.44
CA PHE A 82 -6.26 -9.04 -2.89
C PHE A 82 -5.57 -10.07 -1.97
N PRO A 83 -5.84 -11.37 -2.15
CA PRO A 83 -5.45 -12.39 -1.19
C PRO A 83 -3.93 -12.57 -1.04
N PHE A 84 -3.13 -12.09 -2.00
CA PHE A 84 -1.66 -12.06 -1.88
C PHE A 84 -1.16 -11.26 -0.66
N LEU A 85 -1.99 -10.37 -0.09
CA LEU A 85 -1.66 -9.59 1.10
C LEU A 85 -1.58 -10.45 2.38
N GLU A 86 -2.20 -11.63 2.38
CA GLU A 86 -2.15 -12.59 3.51
C GLU A 86 -0.90 -13.48 3.46
N GLU A 87 -0.33 -13.67 2.28
CA GLU A 87 0.80 -14.58 2.07
C GLU A 87 2.12 -13.98 2.59
N HIS A 88 2.68 -14.58 3.66
CA HIS A 88 3.88 -14.08 4.31
C HIS A 88 5.13 -14.11 3.42
N ARG A 89 5.20 -15.05 2.47
CA ARG A 89 6.28 -15.12 1.47
C ARG A 89 6.34 -13.82 0.66
N CYS A 90 5.18 -13.23 0.34
CA CYS A 90 5.05 -12.00 -0.43
C CYS A 90 5.24 -10.71 0.40
N SER A 91 5.92 -10.75 1.55
CA SER A 91 6.06 -9.59 2.45
C SER A 91 6.69 -8.34 1.81
N ARG A 92 7.58 -8.52 0.82
CA ARG A 92 8.15 -7.41 0.03
C ARG A 92 7.12 -6.83 -0.93
N SER A 93 6.42 -7.71 -1.65
CA SER A 93 5.32 -7.36 -2.57
C SER A 93 4.23 -6.56 -1.87
N ARG A 94 3.85 -6.91 -0.63
CA ARG A 94 2.91 -6.13 0.18
C ARG A 94 3.37 -4.68 0.37
N THR A 95 4.62 -4.44 0.78
CA THR A 95 5.15 -3.06 0.88
C THR A 95 5.18 -2.35 -0.47
N THR A 96 5.55 -3.03 -1.57
CA THR A 96 5.56 -2.44 -2.92
C THR A 96 4.17 -2.05 -3.40
N PHE A 97 3.16 -2.88 -3.11
CA PHE A 97 1.77 -2.57 -3.41
C PHE A 97 1.30 -1.31 -2.71
N TYR A 98 1.52 -1.21 -1.39
CA TYR A 98 1.16 0.00 -0.64
C TYR A 98 1.96 1.23 -1.04
N TYR A 99 3.23 1.05 -1.44
CA TYR A 99 4.01 2.13 -2.03
C TYR A 99 3.42 2.62 -3.36
N THR A 100 2.94 1.70 -4.19
CA THR A 100 2.33 1.99 -5.49
C THR A 100 1.02 2.74 -5.35
N ILE A 101 0.09 2.26 -4.51
CA ILE A 101 -1.18 2.97 -4.29
C ILE A 101 -0.96 4.28 -3.52
N GLY A 102 0.07 4.37 -2.68
CA GLY A 102 0.45 5.60 -1.99
C GLY A 102 0.74 6.75 -2.98
N TRP A 103 1.44 6.48 -4.08
CA TRP A 103 1.65 7.47 -5.15
C TRP A 103 0.33 8.02 -5.69
N LEU A 104 -0.65 7.14 -5.91
CA LEU A 104 -1.94 7.52 -6.47
C LEU A 104 -2.80 8.29 -5.45
N ILE A 105 -2.83 7.83 -4.20
CA ILE A 105 -3.53 8.49 -3.08
C ILE A 105 -3.03 9.92 -2.91
N PHE A 106 -1.71 10.13 -2.87
CA PHE A 106 -1.13 11.47 -2.70
C PHE A 106 -1.28 12.35 -3.94
N MET A 107 -1.43 11.78 -5.13
CA MET A 107 -1.62 12.53 -6.38
C MET A 107 -3.02 13.15 -6.54
N GLU A 108 -4.03 12.60 -5.84
CA GLU A 108 -5.37 13.19 -5.73
C GLU A 108 -5.35 14.52 -4.98
N ASP A 109 -4.35 14.73 -4.13
CA ASP A 109 -4.13 15.94 -3.34
C ASP A 109 -5.36 16.43 -2.55
N SER A 110 -6.16 15.50 -2.05
CA SER A 110 -7.41 15.75 -1.32
C SER A 110 -7.40 15.05 0.03
N HIS A 111 -7.57 15.80 1.11
CA HIS A 111 -7.63 15.26 2.47
C HIS A 111 -8.82 14.30 2.67
N VAL A 112 -9.96 14.57 2.02
CA VAL A 112 -11.13 13.67 2.08
C VAL A 112 -10.84 12.35 1.38
N LYS A 113 -10.21 12.41 0.20
CA LYS A 113 -9.85 11.19 -0.54
C LYS A 113 -8.74 10.41 0.16
N PHE A 114 -7.78 11.10 0.75
CA PHE A 114 -6.76 10.49 1.61
C PHE A 114 -7.43 9.71 2.74
N LYS A 115 -8.31 10.35 3.54
CA LYS A 115 -9.02 9.68 4.64
C LYS A 115 -9.83 8.47 4.17
N SER A 116 -10.61 8.61 3.09
CA SER A 116 -11.37 7.51 2.50
C SER A 116 -10.47 6.33 2.08
N SER A 117 -9.30 6.64 1.51
CA SER A 117 -8.29 5.64 1.11
C SER A 117 -7.58 5.00 2.31
N MET A 118 -7.62 5.58 3.50
CA MET A 118 -7.02 5.00 4.70
C MET A 118 -8.03 4.16 5.52
N GLU A 119 -9.31 4.21 5.18
CA GLU A 119 -10.39 3.52 5.91
C GLU A 119 -10.16 2.01 6.10
N PRO A 120 -9.67 1.25 5.09
CA PRO A 120 -9.38 -0.17 5.30
C PRO A 120 -8.28 -0.42 6.34
N LEU A 121 -7.26 0.44 6.40
CA LEU A 121 -6.20 0.37 7.41
C LEU A 121 -6.71 0.78 8.79
N LEU A 122 -7.58 1.78 8.85
CA LEU A 122 -8.20 2.22 10.09
C LEU A 122 -8.99 1.08 10.76
N LYS A 123 -9.70 0.26 9.98
CA LYS A 123 -10.39 -0.93 10.52
C LYS A 123 -9.42 -1.92 11.17
N VAL A 124 -8.22 -2.09 10.61
CA VAL A 124 -7.18 -2.95 11.20
C VAL A 124 -6.63 -2.34 12.49
N PHE A 125 -6.42 -1.02 12.51
CA PHE A 125 -6.05 -0.29 13.74
C PHE A 125 -7.07 -0.53 14.85
N ILE A 126 -8.36 -0.29 14.60
CA ILE A 126 -9.43 -0.45 15.58
C ILE A 126 -9.51 -1.90 16.10
N ALA A 127 -9.35 -2.89 15.21
CA ALA A 127 -9.36 -4.30 15.62
C ALA A 127 -8.17 -4.67 16.52
N LEU A 128 -6.98 -4.14 16.22
CA LEU A 128 -5.79 -4.36 17.04
C LEU A 128 -5.87 -3.61 18.38
N GLU A 129 -6.37 -2.38 18.39
CA GLU A 129 -6.55 -1.57 19.59
C GLU A 129 -7.56 -2.20 20.55
N SER A 130 -8.65 -2.77 20.04
CA SER A 130 -9.68 -3.47 20.84
C SER A 130 -9.27 -4.86 21.32
N THR A 131 -8.14 -5.41 20.85
CA THR A 131 -7.65 -6.71 21.30
C THR A 131 -7.18 -6.62 22.76
N PRO A 132 -7.59 -7.52 23.68
CA PRO A 132 -7.11 -7.53 25.06
C PRO A 132 -5.63 -7.91 25.19
N ASP A 133 -4.94 -7.40 26.22
CA ASP A 133 -3.49 -7.68 26.44
C ASP A 133 -3.16 -9.16 26.50
N ALA A 134 -4.01 -9.97 27.12
CA ALA A 134 -3.84 -11.41 27.22
C ALA A 134 -3.81 -12.13 25.87
N MET A 135 -4.45 -11.55 24.84
CA MET A 135 -4.52 -12.11 23.48
C MET A 135 -3.51 -11.45 22.53
N PHE A 136 -2.79 -10.43 22.99
CA PHE A 136 -1.93 -9.62 22.13
C PHE A 136 -0.68 -10.35 21.62
N ARG A 137 -0.32 -11.48 22.26
CA ARG A 137 0.77 -12.37 21.81
C ARG A 137 0.33 -13.54 20.91
N THR A 138 -0.89 -13.52 20.40
CA THR A 138 -1.36 -14.54 19.43
C THR A 138 -0.76 -14.30 18.04
N ASP A 139 -0.61 -15.36 17.25
CA ASP A 139 -0.11 -15.26 15.87
C ASP A 139 -1.02 -14.40 15.00
N THR A 140 -2.34 -14.44 15.22
CA THR A 140 -3.29 -13.57 14.50
C THR A 140 -2.96 -12.09 14.69
N VAL A 141 -2.69 -11.68 15.93
CA VAL A 141 -2.31 -10.29 16.26
C VAL A 141 -0.93 -9.97 15.72
N LYS A 142 0.03 -10.89 15.90
CA LYS A 142 1.40 -10.77 15.40
C LYS A 142 1.43 -10.46 13.89
N TYR A 143 0.75 -11.28 13.10
CA TYR A 143 0.75 -11.13 11.65
C TYR A 143 -0.10 -9.95 11.17
N SER A 144 -1.19 -9.63 11.88
CA SER A 144 -1.97 -8.42 11.60
C SER A 144 -1.14 -7.15 11.85
N LEU A 145 -0.37 -7.11 12.94
CA LEU A 145 0.51 -6.00 13.28
C LEU A 145 1.67 -5.86 12.28
N ILE A 146 2.38 -6.96 11.98
CA ILE A 146 3.43 -6.98 10.95
C ILE A 146 2.88 -6.47 9.62
N GLY A 147 1.72 -6.98 9.22
CA GLY A 147 1.04 -6.58 8.00
C GLY A 147 0.76 -5.08 7.96
N LEU A 148 0.11 -4.55 9.00
CA LEU A 148 -0.21 -3.12 9.10
C LEU A 148 1.06 -2.25 9.02
N MET A 149 2.15 -2.64 9.67
CA MET A 149 3.41 -1.90 9.60
C MET A 149 4.01 -1.90 8.19
N ARG A 150 3.87 -3.00 7.45
CA ARG A 150 4.33 -3.10 6.05
C ARG A 150 3.50 -2.23 5.13
N ASP A 151 2.21 -2.11 5.40
CA ASP A 151 1.26 -1.30 4.64
C ASP A 151 1.59 0.19 4.82
N LEU A 152 1.67 0.61 6.09
CA LEU A 152 2.07 1.97 6.45
C LEU A 152 3.45 2.33 5.89
N ARG A 153 4.39 1.37 5.87
CA ARG A 153 5.74 1.62 5.35
C ARG A 153 5.70 1.90 3.85
N GLY A 154 4.86 1.18 3.11
CA GLY A 154 4.64 1.43 1.70
C GLY A 154 4.10 2.84 1.48
N ILE A 155 3.02 3.20 2.17
CA ILE A 155 2.39 4.53 2.06
C ILE A 155 3.37 5.64 2.45
N ALA A 156 4.08 5.48 3.57
CA ALA A 156 5.09 6.42 4.04
C ALA A 156 6.26 6.60 3.06
N LYS A 157 6.65 5.56 2.30
CA LYS A 157 7.65 5.72 1.24
C LYS A 157 7.16 6.60 0.07
N ALA A 158 5.85 6.71 -0.14
CA ALA A 158 5.27 7.46 -1.25
C ALA A 158 5.11 8.97 -0.97
N THR A 159 5.24 9.40 0.28
CA THR A 159 5.25 10.83 0.61
C THR A 159 6.53 11.48 0.06
N ASN A 160 6.38 12.61 -0.65
CA ASN A 160 7.49 13.28 -1.34
C ASN A 160 7.53 14.80 -1.14
N SER A 161 6.59 15.34 -0.37
CA SER A 161 6.45 16.77 -0.10
C SER A 161 5.89 17.01 1.29
N ARG A 162 6.21 18.17 1.90
CA ARG A 162 5.74 18.54 3.25
C ARG A 162 4.23 18.34 3.42
N ARG A 163 3.45 18.60 2.37
CA ARG A 163 2.01 18.41 2.36
C ARG A 163 1.61 16.93 2.47
N THR A 164 2.17 16.07 1.62
CA THR A 164 1.88 14.62 1.68
C THR A 164 2.33 13.99 2.99
N TYR A 165 3.44 14.48 3.56
CA TYR A 165 3.88 14.11 4.90
C TYR A 165 2.86 14.55 5.96
N GLY A 166 2.41 15.81 5.92
CA GLY A 166 1.40 16.34 6.85
C GLY A 166 0.11 15.53 6.85
N LEU A 167 -0.40 15.12 5.68
CA LEU A 167 -1.58 14.26 5.57
C LEU A 167 -1.42 12.93 6.33
N LEU A 168 -0.27 12.26 6.14
CA LEU A 168 0.00 10.99 6.81
C LEU A 168 0.28 11.18 8.31
N PHE A 169 0.99 12.25 8.67
CA PHE A 169 1.30 12.57 10.06
C PHE A 169 0.04 12.88 10.86
N ASP A 170 -0.82 13.78 10.36
CA ASP A 170 -2.09 14.16 11.01
C ASP A 170 -3.04 12.96 11.18
N TRP A 171 -2.94 11.97 10.30
CA TRP A 171 -3.71 10.74 10.40
C TRP A 171 -3.14 9.78 11.46
N LEU A 172 -1.82 9.65 11.55
CA LEU A 172 -1.17 8.70 12.45
C LEU A 172 -0.98 9.25 13.88
N TYR A 173 -0.53 10.49 14.02
CA TYR A 173 -0.21 11.13 15.29
C TYR A 173 -1.30 12.12 15.72
N PRO A 174 -1.67 12.19 17.01
CA PRO A 174 -1.25 11.29 18.10
C PRO A 174 -2.10 10.01 18.17
N THR A 175 -3.20 9.97 17.43
CA THR A 175 -4.32 9.02 17.62
C THR A 175 -3.90 7.55 17.62
N HIS A 176 -3.02 7.15 16.72
CA HIS A 176 -2.64 5.75 16.51
C HIS A 176 -1.29 5.37 17.14
N MET A 177 -0.61 6.33 17.77
CA MET A 177 0.63 6.07 18.49
C MET A 177 0.51 5.06 19.64
N PRO A 178 -0.59 5.03 20.42
CA PRO A 178 -0.75 4.04 21.49
C PRO A 178 -0.63 2.59 21.00
N LEU A 179 -1.16 2.26 19.81
CA LEU A 179 -1.03 0.93 19.25
C LEU A 179 0.43 0.59 18.90
N LEU A 180 1.17 1.55 18.33
CA LEU A 180 2.58 1.35 17.98
C LEU A 180 3.43 1.10 19.23
N LEU A 181 3.23 1.89 20.28
CA LEU A 181 3.91 1.74 21.56
C LEU A 181 3.57 0.40 22.21
N ARG A 182 2.29 0.02 22.22
CA ARG A 182 1.83 -1.28 22.72
C ARG A 182 2.46 -2.44 21.94
N GLY A 183 2.51 -2.33 20.61
CA GLY A 183 3.19 -3.27 19.73
C GLY A 183 4.64 -3.50 20.11
N ILE A 184 5.40 -2.43 20.33
CA ILE A 184 6.81 -2.52 20.74
C ILE A 184 6.94 -3.16 22.12
N SER A 185 6.15 -2.72 23.11
CA SER A 185 6.23 -3.23 24.47
C SER A 185 5.95 -4.73 24.57
N HIS A 186 4.97 -5.24 23.81
CA HIS A 186 4.61 -6.67 23.85
C HIS A 186 5.52 -7.57 22.99
N TRP A 187 6.18 -7.03 21.96
CA TRP A 187 6.93 -7.81 20.97
C TRP A 187 8.42 -7.45 20.90
N ALA A 188 8.96 -6.72 21.89
CA ALA A 188 10.37 -6.31 21.94
C ALA A 188 11.36 -7.49 21.89
N ASP A 189 10.94 -8.65 22.37
CA ASP A 189 11.70 -9.90 22.40
C ASP A 189 11.56 -10.76 21.13
N THR A 190 10.77 -10.31 20.15
CA THR A 190 10.41 -11.11 18.96
C THR A 190 11.04 -10.54 17.69
N PRO A 191 12.12 -11.15 17.18
CA PRO A 191 12.91 -10.60 16.05
C PRO A 191 12.14 -10.42 14.74
N GLU A 192 11.03 -11.13 14.56
CA GLU A 192 10.22 -11.06 13.33
C GLU A 192 9.32 -9.80 13.29
N VAL A 193 8.88 -9.33 14.46
CA VAL A 193 7.97 -8.18 14.58
C VAL A 193 8.75 -6.88 14.65
N LEU A 194 9.84 -6.89 15.42
CA LEU A 194 10.61 -5.69 15.76
C LEU A 194 11.07 -4.87 14.54
N PRO A 195 11.63 -5.45 13.46
CA PRO A 195 12.09 -4.66 12.30
C PRO A 195 10.97 -3.91 11.58
N SER A 196 9.77 -4.50 11.53
CA SER A 196 8.61 -3.86 10.90
C SER A 196 8.13 -2.68 11.74
N MET A 197 8.11 -2.83 13.07
CA MET A 197 7.74 -1.77 14.01
C MET A 197 8.75 -0.61 14.04
N THR A 198 10.04 -0.91 14.16
CA THR A 198 11.09 0.10 14.28
C THR A 198 11.21 0.95 13.02
N THR A 199 11.02 0.37 11.84
CA THR A 199 11.07 1.14 10.58
C THR A 199 9.99 2.22 10.53
N ILE A 200 8.77 1.94 10.98
CA ILE A 200 7.69 2.93 11.07
C ILE A 200 7.98 3.95 12.16
N MET A 201 8.47 3.51 13.32
CA MET A 201 8.79 4.43 14.41
C MET A 201 9.94 5.37 14.04
N SER A 202 10.94 4.92 13.27
CA SER A 202 11.97 5.81 12.74
C SER A 202 11.40 6.85 11.79
N PHE A 203 10.40 6.49 10.97
CA PHE A 203 9.68 7.47 10.15
C PHE A 203 8.97 8.50 11.04
N VAL A 204 8.23 8.07 12.06
CA VAL A 204 7.53 8.99 12.99
C VAL A 204 8.49 9.86 13.81
N VAL A 205 9.57 9.29 14.35
CA VAL A 205 10.56 10.01 15.16
C VAL A 205 11.33 11.02 14.32
N PHE A 206 11.74 10.65 13.11
CA PHE A 206 12.34 11.61 12.18
C PHE A 206 11.41 12.82 11.95
N LEU A 207 10.09 12.60 11.92
CA LEU A 207 9.11 13.66 11.72
C LEU A 207 8.95 14.56 12.95
N VAL A 208 8.87 14.01 14.16
CA VAL A 208 8.73 14.82 15.39
C VAL A 208 9.99 15.66 15.67
N VAL A 209 11.16 15.19 15.23
CA VAL A 209 12.45 15.88 15.47
C VAL A 209 12.81 16.87 14.35
N SER A 210 12.15 16.82 13.19
CA SER A 210 12.41 17.73 12.05
C SER A 210 11.49 18.96 12.00
N GLU A 211 10.62 19.14 13.00
CA GLU A 211 9.89 20.38 13.27
C GLU A 211 10.64 21.27 14.26
#